data_AF-V4AEU5-F1
#
_entry.id   AF-V4AEU5-F1
#
_cell.length_a   1.000
_cell.length_b   1.000
_cell.length_c   1.000
_cell.angle_alpha   90.00
_cell.angle_beta   90.00
_cell.angle_gamma   90.00
#
_symmetry.space_group_name_H-M   'P 1'
#
loop_
_entity.id
_entity.type
_entity.pdbx_description
1 polymer ?
#
loop_
_entity_poly.entity_id
_entity_poly.type
_entity_poly.pdbx_seq_one_letter_code
_entity_poly.pdbx_strand_id
1 'polypeptide(L)'
;NKGGMDADDFAFDLGISCVVCRQFDVSSKNQLVECQECHNLYHQECHRPPVLDQDVTDPRFVWYCYRCAKKLTKMVRFHKRTV
;
A
#
# COMPACT_ATOMS: atom_id res chain seq x y z
N ASN A 1 24.65 -18.43 -22.04
CA ASN A 1 24.57 -17.54 -20.86
C ASN A 1 23.42 -16.56 -21.07
N LYS A 2 22.23 -16.84 -20.51
CA LYS A 2 21.11 -15.89 -20.56
C LYS A 2 20.66 -15.62 -19.13
N GLY A 3 21.49 -14.88 -18.40
CA GLY A 3 21.07 -14.20 -17.18
C GLY A 3 20.47 -12.87 -17.60
N GLY A 4 19.22 -12.87 -18.06
CA GLY A 4 18.42 -11.66 -18.04
C GLY A 4 17.84 -11.58 -16.64
N MET A 5 18.25 -10.59 -15.86
CA MET A 5 17.53 -10.26 -14.63
C MET A 5 16.30 -9.48 -15.11
N ASP A 6 15.14 -10.13 -15.09
CA ASP A 6 13.90 -9.52 -15.53
C ASP A 6 13.57 -8.32 -14.61
N ALA A 7 13.06 -7.23 -15.17
CA ALA A 7 12.82 -5.98 -14.43
C ALA A 7 11.89 -6.17 -13.22
N ASP A 8 10.95 -7.12 -13.33
CA ASP A 8 10.08 -7.56 -12.23
C ASP A 8 10.84 -8.17 -11.04
N ASP A 9 11.90 -8.94 -11.29
CA ASP A 9 12.67 -9.60 -10.22
C ASP A 9 13.45 -8.57 -9.39
N PHE A 10 14.00 -7.55 -10.06
CA PHE A 10 14.63 -6.41 -9.39
C PHE A 10 13.62 -5.55 -8.62
N ALA A 11 12.43 -5.32 -9.18
CA ALA A 11 11.38 -4.56 -8.51
C ALA A 11 10.86 -5.27 -7.25
N PHE A 12 10.87 -6.61 -7.23
CA PHE A 12 10.53 -7.39 -6.04
C PHE A 12 11.60 -7.27 -4.95
N ASP A 13 12.89 -7.37 -5.31
CA ASP A 13 14.01 -7.24 -4.37
C ASP A 13 14.10 -5.84 -3.74
N LEU A 14 13.78 -4.80 -4.53
CA LEU A 14 13.71 -3.42 -4.03
C LEU A 14 12.45 -3.12 -3.19
N GLY A 15 11.48 -4.03 -3.11
CA GLY A 15 10.26 -3.83 -2.35
C GLY A 15 9.33 -2.73 -2.92
N ILE A 16 9.48 -2.38 -4.19
CA ILE A 16 8.71 -1.31 -4.85
C ILE A 16 7.45 -1.81 -5.58
N SER A 17 7.09 -3.08 -5.39
CA SER A 17 5.96 -3.72 -6.07
C SER A 17 4.71 -3.77 -5.19
N CYS A 18 3.53 -3.80 -5.82
CA CYS A 18 2.29 -4.00 -5.10
C CYS A 18 2.27 -5.38 -4.44
N VAL A 19 1.95 -5.45 -3.15
CA VAL A 19 1.91 -6.73 -2.42
C VAL A 19 0.75 -7.66 -2.83
N VAL A 20 -0.20 -7.17 -3.63
CA VAL A 20 -1.37 -7.93 -4.10
C VAL A 20 -1.11 -8.59 -5.45
N CYS A 21 -0.75 -7.80 -6.47
CA CYS A 21 -0.51 -8.32 -7.83
C CYS A 21 0.97 -8.60 -8.12
N ARG A 22 1.89 -8.16 -7.23
CA ARG A 22 3.36 -8.26 -7.39
C ARG A 22 3.90 -7.54 -8.62
N GLN A 23 3.20 -6.51 -9.09
CA GLN A 23 3.63 -5.68 -10.21
C GLN A 23 3.98 -4.28 -9.72
N PHE A 24 4.86 -3.60 -10.44
CA PHE A 24 5.30 -2.23 -10.13
C PHE A 24 4.73 -1.19 -11.11
N ASP A 25 4.04 -1.62 -12.18
CA ASP A 25 3.42 -0.74 -13.16
C ASP A 25 2.40 0.21 -12.53
N VAL A 26 2.42 1.47 -12.91
CA VAL A 26 1.47 2.49 -12.44
C VAL A 26 0.74 3.13 -13.62
N SER A 27 -0.52 3.49 -13.40
CA SER A 27 -1.31 4.27 -14.36
C SER A 27 -1.99 5.45 -13.68
N SER A 28 -2.50 6.41 -14.46
CA SER A 28 -3.08 7.66 -13.93
C SER A 28 -4.24 7.47 -12.95
N LYS A 29 -4.88 6.30 -12.88
CA LYS A 29 -5.94 5.98 -11.90
C LYS A 29 -5.62 4.76 -11.04
N ASN A 30 -4.43 4.20 -11.19
CA ASN A 30 -3.99 2.99 -10.49
C ASN A 30 -2.53 3.13 -10.06
N GLN A 31 -2.25 4.20 -9.32
CA GLN A 31 -0.96 4.46 -8.70
C GLN A 31 -0.68 3.49 -7.54
N LEU A 32 0.59 3.35 -7.17
CA LEU A 32 1.00 2.67 -5.94
C LEU A 32 0.84 3.62 -4.75
N VAL A 33 0.25 3.11 -3.68
CA VAL A 33 -0.01 3.82 -2.42
C VAL A 33 0.70 3.08 -1.30
N GLU A 34 1.53 3.78 -0.53
CA GLU A 34 2.27 3.22 0.60
C GLU A 34 1.45 3.31 1.89
N CYS A 35 1.32 2.20 2.60
CA CYS A 35 0.75 2.21 3.94
C CYS A 35 1.75 2.76 4.97
N GLN A 36 1.36 3.79 5.71
CA GLN A 36 2.23 4.46 6.69
C GLN A 36 2.60 3.63 7.94
N GLU A 37 1.97 2.48 8.16
CA GLU A 37 2.24 1.61 9.31
C GLU A 37 3.10 0.40 8.95
N CYS A 38 2.92 -0.16 7.75
CA CYS A 38 3.61 -1.39 7.36
C CYS A 38 4.49 -1.24 6.11
N HIS A 39 4.54 -0.04 5.52
CA HIS A 39 5.29 0.32 4.31
C HIS A 39 5.05 -0.57 3.09
N ASN A 40 4.00 -1.39 3.12
CA ASN A 40 3.60 -2.17 1.96
C ASN A 40 2.92 -1.28 0.92
N LEU A 41 3.25 -1.50 -0.35
CA LEU A 41 2.67 -0.81 -1.48
C LEU A 41 1.43 -1.54 -2.01
N TYR A 42 0.40 -0.76 -2.32
CA TYR A 42 -0.85 -1.25 -2.88
C TYR A 42 -1.23 -0.40 -4.09
N HIS A 43 -1.64 -1.04 -5.19
CA HIS A 43 -2.37 -0.30 -6.21
C HIS A 43 -3.72 0.16 -5.69
N GLN A 44 -4.19 1.33 -6.16
CA GLN A 44 -5.49 1.88 -5.82
C GLN A 44 -6.62 0.85 -5.99
N GLU A 45 -6.63 0.11 -7.10
CA GLU A 45 -7.65 -0.90 -7.41
C GLU A 45 -7.40 -2.26 -6.74
N CYS A 46 -6.14 -2.56 -6.37
CA CYS A 46 -5.81 -3.80 -5.67
C CYS A 46 -6.20 -3.76 -4.18
N HIS A 47 -6.42 -2.58 -3.61
CA HIS A 47 -6.91 -2.44 -2.25
C HIS A 47 -8.45 -2.47 -2.18
N ARG A 48 -9.00 -2.91 -1.03
CA ARG A 48 -10.45 -2.91 -0.77
C ARG A 48 -10.75 -2.24 0.58
N PRO A 49 -11.52 -1.13 0.60
CA PRO A 49 -12.09 -0.40 -0.55
C PRO A 49 -11.00 0.23 -1.45
N PRO A 50 -11.28 0.50 -2.75
CA PRO A 50 -10.31 1.16 -3.62
C PRO A 50 -9.88 2.51 -3.06
N VAL A 51 -8.60 2.85 -3.24
CA VAL A 51 -8.10 4.18 -2.88
C VAL A 51 -8.53 5.16 -3.97
N LEU A 52 -9.01 6.35 -3.58
CA LEU A 52 -9.46 7.35 -4.53
C LEU A 52 -8.28 8.16 -5.05
N ASP A 53 -8.32 8.53 -6.32
CA ASP A 53 -7.25 9.31 -6.96
C ASP A 53 -7.00 10.66 -6.26
N GLN A 54 -8.08 11.32 -5.83
CA GLN A 54 -8.02 12.58 -5.07
C GLN A 54 -7.18 12.44 -3.79
N ASP A 55 -7.32 11.31 -3.11
CA ASP A 55 -6.60 11.05 -1.87
C ASP A 55 -5.10 10.84 -2.13
N VAL A 56 -4.74 10.13 -3.21
CA VAL A 56 -3.34 9.90 -3.58
C VAL A 56 -2.64 11.19 -4.04
N THR A 57 -3.39 12.11 -4.64
CA THR A 57 -2.85 13.40 -5.10
C THR A 57 -2.64 14.43 -4.00
N ASP A 58 -3.27 14.29 -2.83
CA ASP A 58 -3.04 15.21 -1.71
C ASP A 58 -1.81 14.76 -0.91
N PRO A 59 -0.69 15.52 -0.93
CA PRO A 59 0.54 15.14 -0.22
C PRO A 59 0.38 15.10 1.30
N ARG A 60 -0.72 15.62 1.85
CA ARG A 60 -1.03 15.57 3.29
C ARG A 60 -1.85 14.33 3.66
N PHE A 61 -2.28 13.55 2.67
CA PHE A 61 -3.09 12.38 2.91
C PHE A 61 -2.25 11.25 3.51
N VAL A 62 -2.55 10.91 4.76
CA VAL A 62 -1.93 9.80 5.48
C VAL A 62 -2.81 8.57 5.31
N TRP A 63 -2.31 7.58 4.57
CA TRP A 63 -3.07 6.37 4.25
C TRP A 63 -2.62 5.15 5.05
N TYR A 64 -3.59 4.33 5.44
CA TYR A 64 -3.38 3.04 6.10
C TYR A 64 -4.15 1.94 5.36
N CYS A 65 -3.48 0.83 5.06
CA CYS A 65 -4.15 -0.34 4.51
C CYS A 65 -5.19 -0.90 5.49
N TYR A 66 -6.16 -1.65 4.97
CA TYR A 66 -7.25 -2.25 5.74
C TYR A 66 -6.77 -3.02 6.99
N ARG A 67 -5.65 -3.75 6.87
CA ARG A 67 -5.08 -4.54 7.97
C ARG A 67 -4.60 -3.64 9.11
N CYS A 68 -3.92 -2.54 8.79
CA CYS A 68 -3.41 -1.59 9.78
C CYS A 68 -4.54 -0.75 10.38
N ALA A 69 -5.48 -0.26 9.57
CA ALA A 69 -6.66 0.45 10.05
C ALA A 69 -7.49 -0.38 11.05
N LYS A 70 -7.65 -1.69 10.80
CA LYS A 70 -8.34 -2.61 11.71
C LYS A 70 -7.58 -2.84 13.02
N LYS A 71 -6.25 -2.77 13.03
CA LYS A 71 -5.43 -2.86 14.24
C LYS A 71 -5.52 -1.56 15.07
N LEU A 72 -5.39 -0.41 14.42
CA LEU A 72 -5.48 0.91 15.05
C LEU A 72 -6.84 1.13 15.73
N THR A 73 -7.93 0.82 15.03
CA THR A 73 -9.28 0.92 15.61
C THR A 73 -9.50 0.03 16.84
N LYS A 74 -8.84 -1.13 16.91
CA LYS A 74 -8.83 -1.95 18.13
C LYS A 74 -8.07 -1.26 19.26
N MET A 75 -6.87 -0.74 19.00
CA MET A 75 -6.07 -0.05 20.02
C MET A 75 -6.80 1.16 20.62
N VAL A 76 -7.45 2.00 19.80
CA VAL A 76 -8.24 3.15 20.27
C VAL A 76 -9.41 2.71 21.17
N ARG A 77 -10.05 1.57 20.85
CA ARG A 77 -11.13 1.01 21.67
C ARG A 77 -10.66 0.45 23.01
N PHE A 78 -9.41 -0.02 23.10
CA PHE A 78 -8.84 -0.47 24.37
C PHE A 78 -8.40 0.70 25.26
N HIS A 79 -7.87 1.79 24.68
CA HIS A 79 -7.50 2.98 25.45
C HIS A 79 -8.70 3.65 26.14
N LYS A 80 -9.90 3.55 25.54
CA LYS A 80 -11.16 4.03 26.15
C LYS A 80 -11.71 3.16 27.29
N ARG A 81 -11.08 2.02 27.62
CA ARG A 81 -11.53 1.12 28.70
C ARG A 81 -10.65 1.18 29.95
N THR A 82 -9.60 1.99 29.92
CA THR A 82 -8.62 2.15 31.00
C THR A 82 -8.51 3.58 31.54
N VAL A 83 -9.48 4.45 31.20
CA VAL A 83 -9.65 5.79 31.80
C VAL A 83 -11.04 5.94 32.38
#